data_AF-A0A8J8DCR9-F1
#
_entry.id   AF-A0A8J8DCR9-F1
#
_cell.length_a   1.000
_cell.length_b   1.000
_cell.length_c   1.000
_cell.angle_alpha   90.00
_cell.angle_beta   90.00
_cell.angle_gamma   90.00
#
_symmetry.space_group_name_H-M   'P 1'
#
loop_
_entity.id
_entity.type
_entity.pdbx_description
1 polymer ?
#
loop_
_entity_poly.entity_id
_entity_poly.type
_entity_poly.pdbx_seq_one_letter_code
_entity_poly.pdbx_strand_id
1 'polypeptide(L)'
;MPYIPPAKIIIPKKKPKDLKELLKLLFPNNLERQKLALLLLMRIHEDEKKKGFRAEEWLGFILEYLGNKELIAYYIILVRKRLPRTEIHKRIGKKAKELGVPFGTAKTNYNIVIKTLQNARMIYKSGNYYRTTKKFSELLREMADVWDEWREG
;
A
#
# COMPACT_ATOMS: atom_id res chain seq x y z
N MET A 1 -32.43 13.32 -16.88
CA MET A 1 -31.31 12.58 -17.48
C MET A 1 -31.37 11.15 -16.97
N PRO A 2 -31.31 10.12 -17.84
CA PRO A 2 -31.23 8.74 -17.38
C PRO A 2 -29.93 8.54 -16.58
N TYR A 3 -30.03 7.84 -15.46
CA TYR A 3 -28.88 7.45 -14.66
C TYR A 3 -28.06 6.43 -15.46
N ILE A 4 -26.84 6.80 -15.84
CA ILE A 4 -25.87 5.88 -16.42
C ILE A 4 -24.95 5.45 -15.27
N PRO A 5 -24.94 4.15 -14.88
CA PRO A 5 -24.05 3.68 -13.85
C PRO A 5 -22.59 3.89 -14.32
N PRO A 6 -21.69 4.36 -13.43
CA PRO A 6 -20.32 4.60 -13.82
C PRO A 6 -19.66 3.29 -14.26
N ALA A 7 -18.90 3.35 -15.38
CA ALA A 7 -18.10 2.23 -15.82
C ALA A 7 -17.12 1.80 -14.72
N LYS A 8 -16.96 0.48 -14.53
CA LYS A 8 -16.03 -0.08 -13.52
C LYS A 8 -14.56 0.15 -13.88
N ILE A 9 -14.27 0.43 -15.15
CA ILE A 9 -12.93 0.72 -15.67
C ILE A 9 -12.94 2.16 -16.17
N ILE A 10 -12.08 2.99 -15.58
CA ILE A 10 -11.92 4.39 -15.95
C ILE A 10 -10.54 4.56 -16.54
N ILE A 11 -10.45 4.72 -17.86
CA ILE A 11 -9.20 4.98 -18.56
C ILE A 11 -8.90 6.49 -18.47
N PRO A 12 -7.73 6.90 -17.96
CA PRO A 12 -7.39 8.31 -17.85
C PRO A 12 -7.14 8.95 -19.22
N LYS A 13 -7.47 10.23 -19.37
CA LYS A 13 -7.20 10.99 -20.61
C LYS A 13 -5.71 11.14 -20.92
N LYS A 14 -4.85 11.03 -19.91
CA LYS A 14 -3.39 11.15 -20.05
C LYS A 14 -2.72 9.93 -19.41
N LYS A 15 -1.76 9.36 -20.14
CA LYS A 15 -0.89 8.29 -19.63
C LYS A 15 -0.07 8.83 -18.44
N PRO A 16 0.01 8.08 -17.32
CA PRO A 16 0.91 8.46 -16.22
C PRO A 16 2.37 8.39 -16.66
N LYS A 17 3.15 9.41 -16.33
CA LYS A 17 4.58 9.52 -16.68
C LYS A 17 5.51 8.86 -15.67
N ASP A 18 5.06 8.70 -14.44
CA ASP A 18 5.83 8.13 -13.35
C ASP A 18 4.95 7.36 -12.36
N LEU A 19 5.58 6.73 -11.36
CA LEU A 19 4.88 5.98 -10.32
C LEU A 19 3.95 6.87 -9.48
N LYS A 20 4.28 8.15 -9.25
CA LYS A 20 3.44 9.06 -8.46
C LYS A 20 2.13 9.34 -9.19
N GLU A 21 2.20 9.60 -10.50
CA GLU A 21 1.03 9.79 -11.35
C GLU A 21 0.20 8.50 -11.45
N LEU A 22 0.83 7.34 -11.56
CA LEU A 22 0.12 6.06 -11.53
C LEU A 22 -0.64 5.85 -10.21
N LEU A 23 -0.01 6.15 -9.07
CA LEU A 23 -0.65 6.03 -7.76
C LEU A 23 -1.80 7.02 -7.54
N LYS A 24 -1.79 8.18 -8.21
CA LYS A 24 -2.94 9.11 -8.21
C LYS A 24 -4.18 8.47 -8.84
N LEU A 25 -4.02 7.59 -9.82
CA LEU A 25 -5.13 6.85 -10.44
C LEU A 25 -5.73 5.81 -9.49
N LEU A 26 -4.90 5.13 -8.70
CA LEU A 26 -5.35 4.11 -7.73
C LEU A 26 -5.95 4.71 -6.45
N PHE A 27 -5.47 5.89 -6.05
CA PHE A 27 -5.90 6.57 -4.83
C PHE A 27 -6.33 8.01 -5.15
N PRO A 28 -7.41 8.22 -5.92
CA PRO A 28 -7.86 9.55 -6.30
C PRO A 28 -8.21 10.36 -5.05
N ASN A 29 -7.79 11.63 -5.02
CA ASN A 29 -8.06 12.59 -3.94
C ASN A 29 -7.61 12.15 -2.53
N ASN A 30 -6.69 11.20 -2.41
CA ASN A 30 -6.16 10.77 -1.11
C ASN A 30 -4.63 10.81 -1.09
N LEU A 31 -4.09 12.00 -0.78
CA LEU A 31 -2.64 12.24 -0.77
C LEU A 31 -1.90 11.33 0.21
N GLU A 32 -2.48 11.06 1.38
CA GLU A 32 -1.85 10.21 2.39
C GLU A 32 -1.72 8.76 1.92
N ARG A 33 -2.74 8.21 1.26
CA ARG A 33 -2.64 6.88 0.63
C ARG A 33 -1.64 6.86 -0.53
N GLN A 34 -1.56 7.94 -1.32
CA GLN A 34 -0.57 8.05 -2.40
C GLN A 34 0.86 8.02 -1.84
N LYS A 35 1.15 8.82 -0.80
CA LYS A 35 2.46 8.85 -0.13
C LYS A 35 2.80 7.49 0.49
N LEU A 36 1.85 6.90 1.21
CA LEU A 36 2.04 5.61 1.88
C LEU A 36 2.26 4.48 0.87
N ALA A 37 1.51 4.45 -0.24
CA ALA A 37 1.68 3.50 -1.32
C ALA A 37 3.04 3.64 -2.01
N LEU A 38 3.49 4.88 -2.24
CA LEU A 38 4.81 5.14 -2.82
C LEU A 38 5.92 4.59 -1.94
N LEU A 39 5.92 4.95 -0.65
CA LEU A 39 6.92 4.49 0.32
C LEU A 39 6.91 2.96 0.47
N LEU A 40 5.71 2.36 0.51
CA LEU A 40 5.56 0.92 0.61
C LEU A 40 6.11 0.21 -0.63
N LEU A 41 5.80 0.68 -1.84
CA LEU A 41 6.30 0.08 -3.08
C LEU A 41 7.82 0.22 -3.20
N MET A 42 8.37 1.38 -2.82
CA MET A 42 9.83 1.56 -2.75
C MET A 42 10.46 0.58 -1.78
N ARG A 43 9.91 0.44 -0.56
CA ARG A 43 10.38 -0.53 0.44
C ARG A 43 10.31 -1.96 -0.06
N ILE A 44 9.17 -2.37 -0.63
CA ILE A 44 8.99 -3.71 -1.21
C ILE A 44 10.06 -3.95 -2.29
N HIS A 45 10.24 -3.00 -3.20
CA HIS A 45 11.17 -3.13 -4.33
C HIS A 45 12.64 -3.17 -3.86
N GLU A 46 13.03 -2.35 -2.89
CA GLU A 46 14.36 -2.40 -2.28
C GLU A 46 14.61 -3.75 -1.59
N ASP A 47 13.61 -4.26 -0.86
CA ASP A 47 13.69 -5.51 -0.12
C ASP A 47 13.51 -6.76 -1.01
N GLU A 48 13.16 -6.62 -2.30
CA GLU A 48 13.07 -7.76 -3.23
C GLU A 48 14.40 -8.52 -3.32
N LYS A 49 15.53 -7.81 -3.22
CA LYS A 49 16.87 -8.40 -3.13
C LYS A 49 17.06 -9.31 -1.91
N LYS A 50 16.19 -9.19 -0.89
CA LYS A 50 16.21 -9.90 0.40
C LYS A 50 14.95 -10.75 0.67
N LYS A 51 14.23 -11.16 -0.39
CA LYS A 51 12.96 -11.96 -0.35
C LYS A 51 11.65 -11.15 -0.28
N GLY A 52 11.70 -9.83 -0.33
CA GLY A 52 10.55 -8.90 -0.26
C GLY A 52 10.32 -8.33 1.15
N PHE A 53 9.32 -7.46 1.28
CA PHE A 53 8.96 -6.83 2.55
C PHE A 53 8.19 -7.81 3.45
N ARG A 54 8.60 -8.00 4.72
CA ARG A 54 7.90 -8.92 5.63
C ARG A 54 6.58 -8.32 6.08
N ALA A 55 5.49 -9.06 5.90
CA ALA A 55 4.16 -8.60 6.29
C ALA A 55 4.03 -8.35 7.79
N GLU A 56 4.83 -9.01 8.63
CA GLU A 56 4.89 -8.78 10.08
C GLU A 56 5.54 -7.45 10.47
N GLU A 57 6.35 -6.86 9.60
CA GLU A 57 7.05 -5.59 9.85
C GLU A 57 6.17 -4.36 9.59
N TRP A 58 4.89 -4.58 9.23
CA TRP A 58 3.93 -3.51 8.95
C TRP A 58 3.85 -2.45 10.07
N LEU A 59 3.97 -2.87 11.33
CA LEU A 59 3.90 -1.95 12.46
C LEU A 59 5.10 -1.00 12.46
N GLY A 60 6.30 -1.54 12.30
CA GLY A 60 7.52 -0.74 12.20
C GLY A 60 7.45 0.24 11.03
N PHE A 61 7.00 -0.23 9.87
CA PHE A 61 6.79 0.60 8.69
C PHE A 61 5.83 1.78 8.93
N ILE A 62 4.69 1.55 9.60
CA ILE A 62 3.76 2.64 9.92
C ILE A 62 4.36 3.64 10.91
N LEU A 63 5.12 3.16 11.89
CA LEU A 63 5.79 4.04 12.85
C LEU A 63 6.87 4.89 12.17
N GLU A 64 7.64 4.31 11.25
CA GLU A 64 8.59 5.01 10.38
C GLU A 64 7.86 6.08 9.54
N TYR A 65 6.74 5.73 8.91
CA TYR A 65 5.91 6.65 8.13
C TYR A 65 5.43 7.85 8.95
N LEU A 66 4.98 7.61 10.19
CA LEU A 66 4.51 8.66 11.09
C LEU A 66 5.63 9.54 11.65
N GLY A 67 6.89 9.08 11.59
CA GLY A 67 8.07 9.85 11.97
C GLY A 67 8.17 10.23 13.46
N ASN A 68 7.30 9.72 14.32
CA ASN A 68 7.29 10.06 15.75
C ASN A 68 8.38 9.26 16.50
N LYS A 69 9.49 9.94 16.81
CA LYS A 69 10.68 9.34 17.46
C LYS A 69 10.36 8.69 18.81
N GLU A 70 9.49 9.28 19.61
CA GLU A 70 9.12 8.75 20.92
C GLU A 70 8.34 7.44 20.79
N LEU A 71 7.39 7.37 19.87
CA LEU A 71 6.59 6.18 19.61
C LEU A 71 7.44 5.05 19.01
N ILE A 72 8.40 5.38 18.14
CA ILE A 72 9.39 4.43 17.60
C ILE A 72 10.28 3.88 18.72
N ALA A 73 10.83 4.74 19.58
CA ALA A 73 11.66 4.31 20.70
C ALA A 73 10.87 3.39 21.65
N TYR A 74 9.61 3.74 21.93
CA TYR A 74 8.71 2.92 22.73
C TYR A 74 8.49 1.54 22.09
N TYR A 75 8.23 1.48 20.78
CA TYR A 75 8.11 0.22 20.05
C TYR A 75 9.36 -0.66 20.18
N ILE A 76 10.55 -0.10 20.01
CA ILE A 76 11.82 -0.83 20.14
C ILE A 76 11.96 -1.44 21.55
N ILE A 77 11.58 -0.69 22.60
CA ILE A 77 11.59 -1.20 23.98
C ILE A 77 10.64 -2.39 24.13
N LEU A 78 9.42 -2.30 23.60
CA LEU A 78 8.42 -3.37 23.70
C LEU A 78 8.88 -4.65 22.96
N VAL A 79 9.50 -4.49 21.79
CA VAL A 79 10.07 -5.62 21.02
C VAL A 79 11.23 -6.26 21.79
N ARG A 80 12.13 -5.46 22.38
CA ARG A 80 13.25 -5.98 23.20
C ARG A 80 12.77 -6.74 24.42
N LYS A 81 11.65 -6.33 25.02
CA LYS A 81 10.97 -7.04 26.12
C LYS A 81 10.25 -8.33 25.67
N ARG A 82 10.33 -8.69 24.38
CA ARG A 82 9.70 -9.89 23.80
C ARG A 82 8.21 -10.02 24.13
N LEU A 83 7.51 -8.88 24.22
CA LEU A 83 6.08 -8.90 24.48
C LEU A 83 5.31 -9.53 23.31
N PRO A 84 4.17 -10.19 23.57
CA PRO A 84 3.31 -10.70 22.50
C PRO A 84 2.91 -9.57 21.55
N ARG A 85 2.84 -9.87 20.24
CA ARG A 85 2.54 -8.86 19.21
C ARG A 85 1.21 -8.14 19.45
N THR A 86 0.18 -8.88 19.86
CA THR A 86 -1.14 -8.32 20.21
C THR A 86 -1.03 -7.29 21.34
N GLU A 87 -0.19 -7.56 22.34
CA GLU A 87 0.07 -6.65 23.45
C GLU A 87 0.90 -5.44 23.00
N ILE A 88 1.89 -5.63 22.13
CA ILE A 88 2.64 -4.53 21.51
C ILE A 88 1.67 -3.60 20.77
N HIS A 89 0.77 -4.14 19.95
CA HIS A 89 -0.19 -3.35 19.18
C HIS A 89 -1.11 -2.52 20.09
N LYS A 90 -1.61 -3.12 21.18
CA LYS A 90 -2.45 -2.44 22.16
C LYS A 90 -1.71 -1.29 22.84
N ARG A 91 -0.47 -1.53 23.28
CA ARG A 91 0.37 -0.51 23.94
C ARG A 91 0.76 0.63 23.01
N ILE A 92 1.12 0.33 21.76
CA ILE A 92 1.39 1.34 20.74
C ILE A 92 0.15 2.19 20.47
N GLY A 93 -1.02 1.56 20.32
CA GLY A 93 -2.27 2.29 20.14
C GLY A 93 -2.57 3.26 21.30
N LYS A 94 -2.36 2.81 22.54
CA LYS A 94 -2.53 3.65 23.74
C LYS A 94 -1.54 4.82 23.75
N LYS A 95 -0.25 4.55 23.58
CA LYS A 95 0.80 5.58 23.59
C LYS A 95 0.63 6.57 22.44
N ALA A 96 0.23 6.11 21.25
CA ALA A 96 -0.06 6.99 20.13
C ALA A 96 -1.20 7.96 20.44
N LYS A 97 -2.26 7.49 21.12
CA LYS A 97 -3.36 8.35 21.58
C LYS A 97 -2.89 9.39 22.59
N GLU A 98 -2.06 8.99 23.56
CA GLU A 98 -1.46 9.89 24.55
C GLU A 98 -0.61 10.99 23.89
N LEU A 99 0.10 10.65 22.80
CA LEU A 99 0.96 11.58 22.05
C LEU A 99 0.24 12.37 20.94
N GLY A 100 -1.09 12.20 20.78
CA GLY A 100 -1.82 12.83 19.68
C GLY A 100 -1.42 12.36 18.28
N VAL A 101 -0.75 11.21 18.16
CA VAL A 101 -0.28 10.66 16.88
C VAL A 101 -1.41 9.88 16.20
N PRO A 102 -1.71 10.13 14.91
CA PRO A 102 -2.85 9.52 14.21
C PRO A 102 -2.60 8.08 13.75
N PHE A 103 -2.13 7.21 14.66
CA PHE A 103 -1.77 5.82 14.37
C PHE A 103 -2.94 5.00 13.81
N GLY A 104 -4.14 5.16 14.37
CA GLY A 104 -5.33 4.45 13.89
C GLY A 104 -5.64 4.77 12.42
N THR A 105 -5.57 6.04 12.04
CA THR A 105 -5.78 6.50 10.66
C THR A 105 -4.70 5.95 9.72
N ALA A 106 -3.43 6.00 10.13
CA ALA A 106 -2.33 5.46 9.33
C ALA A 106 -2.45 3.95 9.11
N LYS A 107 -2.84 3.19 10.15
CA LYS A 107 -3.14 1.76 10.05
C LYS A 107 -4.27 1.46 9.07
N THR A 108 -5.36 2.22 9.13
CA THR A 108 -6.47 2.06 8.20
C THR A 108 -6.03 2.34 6.77
N ASN A 109 -5.28 3.43 6.55
CA ASN A 109 -4.74 3.76 5.22
C ASN A 109 -3.78 2.68 4.71
N TYR A 110 -2.92 2.13 5.57
CA TYR A 110 -2.02 1.04 5.20
C TYR A 110 -2.78 -0.19 4.70
N ASN A 111 -3.81 -0.62 5.44
CA ASN A 111 -4.63 -1.77 5.06
C ASN A 111 -5.34 -1.54 3.71
N ILE A 112 -5.87 -0.34 3.50
CA ILE A 112 -6.50 0.04 2.22
C ILE A 112 -5.46 0.01 1.10
N VAL A 113 -4.28 0.58 1.31
CA VAL A 113 -3.20 0.60 0.32
C VAL A 113 -2.79 -0.81 -0.07
N ILE A 114 -2.50 -1.70 0.90
CA ILE A 114 -2.15 -3.10 0.64
C ILE A 114 -3.23 -3.79 -0.19
N LYS A 115 -4.48 -3.68 0.23
CA LYS A 115 -5.61 -4.34 -0.45
C LYS A 115 -5.78 -3.81 -1.88
N THR A 116 -5.69 -2.50 -2.08
CA THR A 116 -5.78 -1.89 -3.41
C THR A 116 -4.63 -2.34 -4.31
N LEU A 117 -3.39 -2.34 -3.83
CA LEU A 117 -2.22 -2.79 -4.61
C LEU A 117 -2.29 -4.28 -4.97
N GLN A 118 -2.79 -5.12 -4.06
CA GLN A 118 -3.02 -6.55 -4.34
C GLN A 118 -4.13 -6.78 -5.36
N ASN A 119 -5.25 -6.06 -5.23
CA ASN A 119 -6.37 -6.14 -6.18
C ASN A 119 -5.96 -5.65 -7.57
N ALA A 120 -5.15 -4.59 -7.63
CA ALA A 120 -4.52 -4.12 -8.87
C ALA A 120 -3.42 -5.06 -9.38
N ARG A 121 -3.12 -6.17 -8.70
CA ARG A 121 -2.06 -7.12 -9.07
C ARG A 121 -0.69 -6.46 -9.22
N MET A 122 -0.43 -5.36 -8.52
CA MET A 122 0.89 -4.71 -8.48
C MET A 122 1.82 -5.40 -7.48
N ILE A 123 1.24 -5.94 -6.41
CA ILE A 123 1.96 -6.74 -5.41
C ILE A 123 1.22 -8.05 -5.15
N TYR A 124 1.94 -9.04 -4.64
CA TYR A 124 1.36 -10.29 -4.14
C TYR A 124 2.01 -10.67 -2.81
N LYS A 125 1.32 -11.54 -2.05
CA LYS A 125 1.85 -12.11 -0.80
C LYS A 125 2.27 -13.55 -1.05
N SER A 126 3.52 -13.87 -0.74
CA SER A 126 4.05 -15.24 -0.76
C SER A 126 4.56 -15.60 0.63
N GLY A 127 3.90 -16.56 1.28
CA GLY A 127 4.11 -16.84 2.71
C GLY A 127 3.89 -15.56 3.54
N ASN A 128 4.93 -15.13 4.25
CA ASN A 128 4.90 -13.92 5.08
C ASN A 128 5.54 -12.67 4.41
N TYR A 129 5.73 -12.68 3.08
CA TYR A 129 6.43 -11.61 2.37
C TYR A 129 5.55 -11.00 1.28
N TYR A 130 5.60 -9.68 1.13
CA TYR A 130 5.06 -8.93 0.00
C TYR A 130 6.14 -8.69 -1.05
N ARG A 131 5.78 -8.83 -2.33
CA ARG A 131 6.66 -8.66 -3.49
C ARG A 131 5.93 -7.93 -4.62
N THR A 132 6.66 -7.23 -5.49
CA THR A 132 6.09 -6.69 -6.72
C THR A 132 5.92 -7.78 -7.77
N THR A 133 5.11 -7.53 -8.80
CA THR A 133 4.84 -8.50 -9.86
C THR A 133 4.57 -7.81 -11.20
N LYS A 134 4.89 -8.50 -12.30
CA LYS A 134 4.62 -8.05 -13.67
C LYS A 134 3.15 -8.20 -14.10
N LYS A 135 2.37 -8.99 -13.33
CA LYS A 135 0.94 -9.27 -13.62
C LYS A 135 0.09 -8.02 -13.83
N PHE A 136 0.41 -6.91 -13.16
CA PHE A 136 -0.26 -5.65 -13.41
C PHE A 136 -0.07 -5.16 -14.86
N SER A 137 1.16 -5.13 -15.34
CA SER A 137 1.45 -4.68 -16.71
C SER A 137 1.03 -5.69 -17.78
N GLU A 138 1.11 -6.99 -17.48
CA GLU A 138 0.68 -8.07 -18.39
C GLU A 138 -0.83 -7.97 -18.66
N LEU A 139 -1.64 -7.90 -17.60
CA LEU A 139 -3.10 -7.83 -17.75
C LEU A 139 -3.56 -6.56 -18.49
N LEU A 140 -2.90 -5.42 -18.26
CA LEU A 140 -3.23 -4.19 -18.99
C LEU A 140 -2.93 -4.28 -20.49
N ARG A 141 -1.91 -5.06 -20.89
CA ARG A 141 -1.58 -5.31 -22.30
C ARG A 141 -2.57 -6.28 -22.92
N GLU A 142 -2.82 -7.40 -22.25
CA GLU A 142 -3.82 -8.39 -22.70
C GLU A 142 -5.21 -7.75 -22.92
N MET A 143 -5.62 -6.84 -22.03
CA MET A 143 -6.87 -6.10 -22.20
C MET A 143 -6.85 -5.13 -23.39
N ALA A 144 -5.70 -4.55 -23.72
CA ALA A 144 -5.55 -3.71 -24.89
C ALA A 144 -5.57 -4.56 -26.17
N ASP A 145 -4.85 -5.67 -26.18
CA ASP A 145 -4.78 -6.61 -27.31
C ASP A 145 -6.18 -7.11 -27.69
N VAL A 146 -7.00 -7.52 -26.71
CA VAL A 146 -8.41 -7.94 -26.95
C VAL A 146 -9.25 -6.85 -27.61
N TRP A 147 -9.02 -5.58 -27.25
CA TRP A 147 -9.75 -4.45 -27.85
C TRP A 147 -9.27 -4.13 -29.27
N ASP A 148 -7.96 -4.22 -29.49
CA ASP A 148 -7.34 -3.99 -30.79
C ASP A 148 -7.78 -5.07 -31.78
N GLU A 149 -7.69 -6.36 -31.40
CA GLU A 149 -8.16 -7.50 -32.22
C GLU A 149 -9.63 -7.36 -32.62
N TRP A 150 -10.50 -7.04 -31.66
CA TRP A 150 -11.94 -6.85 -31.95
C TRP A 150 -12.21 -5.68 -32.92
N ARG A 151 -11.40 -4.63 -32.87
CA ARG A 151 -11.56 -3.44 -33.73
C ARG A 151 -11.05 -3.69 -35.16
N GLU A 152 -10.00 -4.50 -35.30
CA GLU A 152 -9.34 -4.75 -36.58
C GLU A 152 -10.04 -5.79 -37.44
N GLY A 153 -10.75 -6.76 -36.82
CA GLY A 153 -11.60 -7.74 -37.53
C GLY A 153 -10.85 -8.93 -38.07
#